data_AF-A0A8J6AY79-F1
#
_entry.id   AF-A0A8J6AY79-F1
#
_cell.length_a   1.000
_cell.length_b   1.000
_cell.length_c   1.000
_cell.angle_alpha   90.00
_cell.angle_beta   90.00
_cell.angle_gamma   90.00
#
_symmetry.space_group_name_H-M   'P 1'
#
loop_
_entity.id
_entity.type
_entity.pdbx_description
1 polymer ?
#
loop_
_entity_poly.entity_id
_entity_poly.type
_entity_poly.pdbx_seq_one_letter_code
_entity_poly.pdbx_strand_id
1 'polypeptide(L)'
;QARVERMEQFEKEKEELEKGANDCKKKLADCQKKLKDLDVQDREKGDPEKLKKELDQLKKEEKKWQKKEDDLKKKEKTVPWNVDTLSKEGFSKSVFNVKADTKEETEEQKEQKHKTFVEKNLKALKHFG
;
A
#
# COMPACT_ATOMS: atom_id res chain seq x y z
N GLN A 1 -21.61 7.55 -5.11
CA GLN A 1 -21.39 6.14 -5.51
C GLN A 1 -20.43 6.00 -6.70
N ALA A 2 -20.66 6.67 -7.83
CA ALA A 2 -19.87 6.56 -9.07
C ALA A 2 -18.33 6.73 -8.98
N ARG A 3 -17.78 7.34 -7.93
CA ARG A 3 -16.31 7.42 -7.74
C ARG A 3 -15.72 6.10 -7.25
N VAL A 4 -16.36 5.50 -6.25
CA VAL A 4 -15.90 4.24 -5.64
C VAL A 4 -15.99 3.13 -6.68
N GLU A 5 -17.11 3.05 -7.42
CA GLU A 5 -17.31 2.10 -8.51
C GLU A 5 -16.25 2.24 -9.61
N ARG A 6 -15.85 3.47 -9.98
CA ARG A 6 -14.77 3.70 -10.96
C ARG A 6 -13.41 3.23 -10.44
N MET A 7 -13.09 3.47 -9.17
CA MET A 7 -11.83 3.00 -8.59
C MET A 7 -11.83 1.47 -8.43
N GLU A 8 -12.95 0.87 -8.05
CA GLU A 8 -13.08 -0.58 -7.96
C GLU A 8 -12.94 -1.26 -9.34
N GLN A 9 -13.57 -0.70 -10.36
CA GLN A 9 -13.43 -1.22 -11.73
C GLN A 9 -12.00 -1.09 -12.24
N PHE A 10 -11.32 0.01 -11.89
CA PHE A 10 -9.92 0.23 -12.24
C PHE A 10 -8.99 -0.79 -11.55
N GLU A 11 -9.23 -1.06 -10.28
CA GLU A 11 -8.45 -2.04 -9.51
C GLU A 11 -8.68 -3.46 -10.02
N LYS A 12 -9.92 -3.82 -10.38
CA LYS A 12 -10.25 -5.08 -11.04
C LYS A 12 -9.55 -5.22 -12.40
N GLU A 13 -9.58 -4.18 -13.25
CA GLU A 13 -8.88 -4.18 -14.54
C GLU A 13 -7.36 -4.40 -14.33
N LYS A 14 -6.78 -3.75 -13.32
CA LYS A 14 -5.37 -3.90 -12.94
C LYS A 14 -5.04 -5.32 -12.48
N GLU A 15 -5.84 -5.91 -11.60
CA GLU A 15 -5.65 -7.27 -11.09
C GLU A 15 -5.77 -8.32 -12.21
N GLU A 16 -6.75 -8.17 -13.11
CA GLU A 16 -6.92 -9.07 -14.27
C GLU A 16 -5.75 -8.95 -15.25
N LEU A 17 -5.23 -7.74 -15.48
CA LEU A 17 -4.04 -7.51 -16.30
C LEU A 17 -2.81 -8.18 -15.69
N GLU A 18 -2.60 -8.02 -14.38
CA GLU A 18 -1.45 -8.61 -13.67
C GLU A 18 -1.50 -10.14 -13.68
N LYS A 19 -2.69 -10.72 -13.46
CA LYS A 19 -2.91 -12.17 -13.59
C LYS A 19 -2.59 -12.66 -15.00
N GLY A 20 -3.15 -12.01 -16.03
CA GLY A 20 -2.91 -12.37 -17.43
C GLY A 20 -1.44 -12.25 -17.85
N ALA A 21 -0.76 -11.19 -17.43
CA ALA A 21 0.66 -10.97 -17.68
C ALA A 21 1.53 -12.04 -16.99
N ASN A 22 1.25 -12.35 -15.72
CA ASN A 22 1.98 -13.37 -14.96
C ASN A 22 1.78 -14.78 -15.55
N ASP A 23 0.58 -15.12 -16.00
CA ASP A 23 0.31 -16.39 -16.65
C ASP A 23 1.03 -16.52 -18.00
N CYS A 24 1.05 -15.44 -18.79
CA CYS A 24 1.81 -15.38 -20.04
C CYS A 24 3.31 -15.57 -19.78
N LYS A 25 3.85 -14.90 -18.75
CA LYS A 25 5.25 -15.00 -18.32
C LYS A 25 5.62 -16.42 -17.86
N LYS A 26 4.75 -17.08 -17.09
CA LYS A 26 4.93 -18.49 -16.69
C LYS A 26 4.97 -19.41 -17.91
N LYS A 27 4.01 -19.28 -18.83
CA LYS A 27 3.96 -20.07 -20.07
C LYS A 27 5.21 -19.85 -20.94
N LEU A 28 5.70 -18.62 -21.03
CA LEU A 28 6.96 -18.30 -21.72
C LEU A 28 8.15 -19.01 -21.10
N ALA A 29 8.29 -18.93 -19.77
CA ALA A 29 9.37 -19.59 -19.04
C ALA A 29 9.34 -21.12 -19.23
N ASP A 30 8.15 -21.73 -19.16
CA ASP A 30 7.97 -23.17 -19.35
C ASP A 30 8.29 -23.59 -20.79
N CYS A 31 7.82 -22.85 -21.79
CA CYS A 31 8.15 -23.12 -23.20
C CYS A 31 9.64 -22.95 -23.47
N GLN A 32 10.27 -21.91 -22.90
CA GLN A 32 11.69 -21.66 -23.06
C GLN A 32 12.53 -22.75 -22.37
N LYS A 33 12.09 -23.27 -21.23
CA LYS A 33 12.72 -24.40 -20.54
C LYS A 33 12.60 -25.68 -21.38
N LYS A 34 11.40 -26.01 -21.85
CA LYS A 34 11.16 -27.16 -22.74
C LYS A 34 12.00 -27.09 -24.02
N LEU A 35 12.17 -25.90 -24.60
CA LEU A 35 13.02 -25.71 -25.78
C LEU A 35 14.50 -26.01 -25.46
N LYS A 36 15.00 -25.56 -24.30
CA LYS A 36 16.37 -25.86 -23.87
C LYS A 36 16.55 -27.34 -23.57
N ASP A 37 15.61 -27.96 -22.88
CA ASP A 37 15.66 -29.40 -22.55
C ASP A 37 15.66 -30.27 -23.82
N LEU A 38 14.90 -29.89 -24.85
CA LEU A 38 14.88 -30.53 -26.18
C LEU A 38 16.14 -30.29 -27.02
N ASP A 39 16.90 -29.23 -26.75
CA ASP A 39 18.19 -29.00 -27.42
C ASP A 39 19.32 -29.83 -26.75
N VAL A 40 19.14 -30.21 -25.48
CA VAL A 40 20.09 -31.04 -24.71
C VAL A 40 19.80 -32.54 -24.85
N GLN A 41 18.53 -32.96 -24.92
CA GLN A 41 18.13 -34.34 -25.17
C GLN A 41 17.69 -34.50 -26.63
N ASP A 42 18.47 -35.25 -27.40
CA ASP A 42 18.30 -35.64 -28.81
C ASP A 42 17.01 -35.18 -29.53
N ARG A 43 17.19 -34.39 -30.61
CA ARG A 43 16.14 -33.73 -31.40
C ARG A 43 15.12 -34.68 -32.05
N GLU A 44 15.32 -35.99 -31.96
CA GLU A 44 14.49 -37.02 -32.60
C GLU A 44 13.07 -37.19 -32.02
N LYS A 45 12.77 -36.66 -30.81
CA LYS A 45 11.46 -36.88 -30.14
C LYS A 45 10.57 -35.67 -29.97
N GLY A 46 11.03 -34.47 -30.31
CA GLY A 46 10.24 -33.24 -30.15
C GLY A 46 10.05 -32.48 -31.44
N ASP A 47 9.00 -31.67 -31.51
CA ASP A 47 8.69 -30.81 -32.65
C ASP A 47 9.12 -29.36 -32.34
N PRO A 48 10.41 -29.00 -32.53
CA PRO A 48 10.96 -27.71 -32.12
C PRO A 48 10.34 -26.54 -32.89
N GLU A 49 9.78 -26.77 -34.09
CA GLU A 49 9.07 -25.76 -34.85
C GLU A 49 7.74 -25.37 -34.20
N LYS A 50 6.99 -26.34 -33.64
CA LYS A 50 5.76 -26.04 -32.88
C LYS A 50 6.08 -25.20 -31.63
N LEU A 51 7.11 -25.57 -30.88
CA LEU A 51 7.52 -24.83 -29.68
C LEU A 51 8.01 -23.41 -30.00
N LYS A 52 8.73 -23.22 -31.11
CA LYS A 52 9.13 -21.88 -31.57
C LYS A 52 7.92 -21.02 -31.95
N LYS A 53 6.94 -21.59 -32.65
CA LYS A 53 5.69 -20.88 -32.99
C LYS A 53 4.91 -20.50 -31.73
N GLU A 54 4.85 -21.39 -30.73
CA GLU A 54 4.21 -21.13 -29.44
C GLU A 54 4.94 -20.02 -28.66
N LEU A 55 6.28 -20.02 -28.64
CA LEU A 55 7.07 -18.94 -28.06
C LEU A 55 6.85 -17.59 -28.77
N ASP A 56 6.78 -17.57 -30.10
CA ASP A 56 6.50 -16.35 -30.84
C ASP A 56 5.08 -15.83 -30.60
N GLN A 57 4.11 -16.73 -30.42
CA GLN A 57 2.75 -16.36 -30.06
C GLN A 57 2.69 -15.78 -28.64
N LEU A 58 3.33 -16.45 -27.68
CA LEU A 58 3.40 -15.98 -26.30
C LEU A 58 4.15 -14.64 -26.18
N LYS A 59 5.22 -14.41 -26.95
CA LYS A 59 5.89 -13.10 -27.03
C LYS A 59 4.98 -11.99 -27.57
N LYS A 60 4.11 -12.31 -28.54
CA LYS A 60 3.11 -11.34 -29.03
C LYS A 60 2.07 -11.05 -27.95
N GLU A 61 1.66 -12.05 -27.17
CA GLU A 61 0.77 -11.86 -26.03
C GLU A 61 1.42 -11.02 -24.92
N GLU A 62 2.68 -11.29 -24.56
CA GLU A 62 3.45 -10.49 -23.60
C GLU A 62 3.51 -9.01 -24.02
N LYS A 63 3.81 -8.72 -25.29
CA LYS A 63 3.76 -7.35 -25.82
C LYS A 63 2.38 -6.71 -25.73
N LYS A 64 1.30 -7.49 -25.91
CA LYS A 64 -0.07 -6.98 -25.74
C LYS A 64 -0.34 -6.65 -24.27
N TRP A 65 0.06 -7.49 -23.34
CA TRP A 65 -0.06 -7.21 -21.90
C TRP A 65 0.75 -5.99 -21.50
N GLN A 66 1.99 -5.88 -21.96
CA GLN A 66 2.84 -4.70 -21.71
C GLN A 66 2.18 -3.41 -22.19
N LYS A 67 1.59 -3.43 -23.40
CA LYS A 67 0.88 -2.26 -23.93
C LYS A 67 -0.33 -1.88 -23.06
N LYS A 68 -1.08 -2.88 -22.58
CA LYS A 68 -2.22 -2.64 -21.67
C LYS A 68 -1.77 -2.11 -20.32
N GLU A 69 -0.66 -2.60 -19.76
CA GLU A 69 -0.06 -2.03 -18.53
C GLU A 69 0.36 -0.57 -18.73
N ASP A 70 0.99 -0.25 -19.85
CA ASP A 70 1.42 1.12 -20.14
C ASP A 70 0.21 2.07 -20.30
N ASP A 71 -0.86 1.60 -20.93
CA ASP A 71 -2.11 2.34 -21.03
C ASP A 71 -2.79 2.49 -19.66
N LEU A 72 -2.74 1.47 -18.80
CA LEU A 72 -3.21 1.57 -17.41
C LEU A 72 -2.39 2.59 -16.60
N LYS A 73 -1.06 2.59 -16.72
CA LYS A 73 -0.19 3.61 -16.09
C LYS A 73 -0.49 5.02 -16.58
N LYS A 74 -0.83 5.20 -17.86
CA LYS A 74 -1.31 6.49 -18.37
C LYS A 74 -2.64 6.88 -17.73
N LYS A 75 -3.58 5.95 -17.62
CA LYS A 75 -4.84 6.17 -16.91
C LYS A 75 -4.58 6.58 -15.45
N GLU A 76 -3.69 5.88 -14.71
CA GLU A 76 -3.29 6.22 -13.33
C GLU A 76 -2.82 7.69 -13.22
N LYS A 77 -1.96 8.14 -14.15
CA LYS A 77 -1.47 9.53 -14.18
C LYS A 77 -2.57 10.56 -14.41
N THR A 78 -3.64 10.19 -15.09
CA THR A 78 -4.80 11.05 -15.37
C THR A 78 -5.90 10.95 -14.32
N VAL A 79 -5.76 10.08 -13.31
CA VAL A 79 -6.76 9.93 -12.25
C VAL A 79 -6.89 11.24 -11.47
N PRO A 80 -8.13 11.71 -11.21
CA PRO A 80 -8.34 12.91 -10.41
C PRO A 80 -7.81 12.76 -8.98
N TRP A 81 -7.15 13.82 -8.50
CA TRP A 81 -6.74 13.96 -7.11
C TRP A 81 -7.98 14.02 -6.19
N ASN A 82 -8.10 13.05 -5.29
CA ASN A 82 -9.16 12.93 -4.30
C ASN A 82 -8.55 12.51 -2.95
N VAL A 83 -9.36 12.44 -1.88
CA VAL A 83 -8.88 12.11 -0.53
C VAL A 83 -7.99 10.85 -0.51
N ASP A 84 -8.37 9.82 -1.26
CA ASP A 84 -7.67 8.53 -1.31
C ASP A 84 -6.39 8.57 -2.17
N THR A 85 -6.29 9.51 -3.13
CA THR A 85 -5.10 9.64 -4.00
C THR A 85 -4.14 10.74 -3.56
N LEU A 86 -4.61 11.73 -2.80
CA LEU A 86 -3.81 12.84 -2.28
C LEU A 86 -2.95 12.46 -1.09
N SER A 87 -3.48 11.66 -0.17
CA SER A 87 -2.82 11.39 1.09
C SER A 87 -3.29 10.09 1.73
N LYS A 88 -2.44 9.53 2.59
CA LYS A 88 -2.78 8.45 3.51
C LYS A 88 -2.72 8.95 4.94
N GLU A 89 -3.49 8.34 5.83
CA GLU A 89 -3.41 8.63 7.26
C GLU A 89 -2.00 8.31 7.76
N GLY A 90 -1.23 9.35 8.10
CA GLY A 90 0.15 9.20 8.58
C GLY A 90 0.24 8.99 10.08
N PHE A 91 -0.65 9.64 10.84
CA PHE A 91 -0.73 9.56 12.29
C PHE A 91 -2.14 9.93 12.75
N SER A 92 -2.71 9.13 13.65
CA SER A 92 -4.04 9.33 14.21
C SER A 92 -4.00 9.10 15.71
N LYS A 93 -4.18 10.17 16.48
CA LYS A 93 -4.21 10.09 17.95
C LYS A 93 -5.32 10.96 18.49
N SER A 94 -6.27 10.31 19.16
CA SER A 94 -7.29 10.98 19.95
C SER A 94 -6.91 10.92 21.43
N VAL A 95 -7.17 12.01 22.14
CA VAL A 95 -7.07 12.08 23.60
C VAL A 95 -8.32 12.78 24.09
N PHE A 96 -9.10 12.09 24.94
CA PHE A 96 -10.22 12.71 25.62
C PHE A 96 -9.76 13.18 26.99
N ASN A 97 -10.01 14.45 27.31
CA ASN A 97 -9.64 15.02 28.59
C ASN A 97 -10.68 14.65 29.67
N VAL A 98 -10.76 13.36 30.02
CA VAL A 98 -11.59 12.92 31.15
C VAL A 98 -10.94 13.46 32.43
N LYS A 99 -11.71 14.18 33.25
CA LYS A 99 -11.22 14.58 34.57
C LYS A 99 -10.90 13.32 35.37
N ALA A 100 -9.72 13.31 36.01
CA ALA A 100 -9.40 12.24 36.95
C ALA A 100 -10.43 12.22 38.09
N ASP A 101 -10.73 11.04 38.61
CA ASP A 101 -11.53 10.89 39.82
C ASP A 101 -10.98 11.80 40.91
N THR A 102 -11.82 12.74 41.37
CA THR A 102 -11.43 13.68 42.41
C THR A 102 -11.55 12.93 43.74
N LYS A 103 -10.48 12.23 44.12
CA LYS A 103 -10.34 11.76 45.50
C LYS A 103 -10.22 12.99 46.40
N GLU A 104 -11.01 13.05 47.47
CA GLU A 104 -10.85 14.11 48.46
C GLU A 104 -9.44 14.02 49.05
N GLU A 105 -8.68 15.12 48.93
CA GLU A 105 -7.34 15.21 49.50
C GLU A 105 -7.41 15.26 51.02
N THR A 106 -6.51 14.51 51.67
CA THR A 106 -6.38 14.56 53.13
C THR A 106 -5.84 15.92 53.58
N GLU A 107 -6.10 16.27 54.84
CA GLU A 107 -5.66 17.56 55.42
C GLU A 107 -4.14 17.75 55.35
N GLU A 108 -3.38 16.67 55.56
CA GLU A 108 -1.92 16.66 55.44
C GLU A 108 -1.45 16.97 54.00
N GLN A 109 -2.13 16.43 52.98
CA GLN A 109 -1.81 16.73 51.58
C GLN A 109 -2.08 18.20 51.23
N LYS A 110 -3.16 18.77 51.78
CA LYS A 110 -3.50 20.19 51.60
C LYS A 110 -2.46 21.10 52.25
N GLU A 111 -1.99 20.77 53.46
CA GLU A 111 -0.95 21.55 54.15
C GLU A 111 0.38 21.51 53.38
N GLN A 112 0.79 20.34 52.91
CA GLN A 112 2.01 20.18 52.10
C GLN A 112 1.91 20.94 50.77
N LYS A 113 0.77 20.85 50.07
CA LYS A 113 0.52 21.65 48.86
C LYS A 113 0.57 23.14 49.14
N HIS A 114 0.00 23.60 50.26
CA HIS A 114 0.00 25.01 50.62
C HIS A 114 1.42 25.53 50.89
N LYS A 115 2.20 24.84 51.74
CA LYS A 115 3.61 25.20 52.02
C LYS A 115 4.43 25.28 50.74
N THR A 116 4.38 24.22 49.93
CA THR A 116 5.14 24.16 48.68
C THR A 116 4.67 25.19 47.64
N PHE A 117 3.37 25.50 47.60
CA PHE A 117 2.84 26.53 46.70
C PHE A 117 3.33 27.93 47.09
N VAL A 118 3.29 28.27 48.38
CA VAL A 118 3.75 29.58 48.88
C VAL A 118 5.24 29.75 48.65
N GLU A 119 6.05 28.74 48.96
CA GLU A 119 7.51 28.80 48.75
C GLU A 119 7.86 28.97 47.26
N LYS A 120 7.23 28.19 46.37
CA LYS A 120 7.49 28.26 44.93
C LYS A 120 7.03 29.57 44.30
N ASN A 121 5.94 30.15 44.79
CA ASN A 121 5.32 31.33 44.19
C ASN A 121 5.57 32.62 44.99
N LEU A 122 6.42 32.61 46.01
CA LEU A 122 6.63 33.73 46.94
C LEU A 122 6.93 35.06 46.25
N LYS A 123 7.74 35.04 45.18
CA LYS A 123 8.06 36.25 44.41
C LYS A 123 6.86 36.80 43.65
N ALA A 124 6.06 35.92 43.05
CA ALA A 124 4.83 36.30 42.36
C ALA A 124 3.79 36.79 43.36
N LEU A 125 3.62 36.10 44.49
CA LEU A 125 2.72 36.50 45.56
C LEU A 125 3.06 37.89 46.12
N LYS A 126 4.35 38.21 46.28
CA LYS A 126 4.81 39.56 46.69
C LYS A 126 4.67 40.62 45.60
N HIS A 127 4.56 40.21 44.35
CA HIS A 127 4.43 41.13 43.22
C HIS A 127 2.96 41.47 42.92
N PHE A 128 2.06 40.50 43.09
CA PHE A 128 0.63 40.62 42.83
C PHE A 128 -0.23 40.88 44.08
N GLY A 129 0.29 40.62 45.27
CA GLY A 129 -0.38 40.89 46.56
C GLY A 129 0.09 42.19 47.17
#